data_AF-A0A930BUL3-F1
#
_entry.id   AF-A0A930BUL3-F1
#
_cell.length_a   1.000
_cell.length_b   1.000
_cell.length_c   1.000
_cell.angle_alpha   90.00
_cell.angle_beta   90.00
_cell.angle_gamma   90.00
#
_symmetry.space_group_name_H-M   'P 1'
#
loop_
_entity.id
_entity.type
_entity.pdbx_description
1 polymer ?
#
loop_
_entity_poly.entity_id
_entity_poly.type
_entity_poly.pdbx_seq_one_letter_code
_entity_poly.pdbx_strand_id
1 'polypeptide(L)' 'MRLTLPIALALLAPLPIFAQETWREPLTGIEFVRMPAGCYVMGDTFGKGEANEQPPHEVCLKSYWIGRYEVT' A
#
# COMPACT_ATOMS: atom_id res chain seq x y z
N MET A 1 -3.80 -44.18 29.40
CA MET A 1 -2.58 -43.83 28.66
C MET A 1 -3.01 -42.94 27.50
N ARG A 2 -2.28 -41.84 27.25
CA ARG A 2 -2.78 -40.56 26.73
C ARG A 2 -3.27 -40.63 25.28
N LEU A 3 -4.48 -40.12 25.05
CA LEU A 3 -5.11 -39.90 23.76
C LEU A 3 -4.40 -38.71 23.07
N THR A 4 -3.54 -38.96 22.09
CA THR A 4 -2.92 -37.89 21.30
C THR A 4 -3.78 -37.57 20.10
N LEU A 5 -4.63 -36.54 20.24
CA LEU A 5 -5.30 -35.83 19.14
C LEU A 5 -4.24 -35.32 18.15
N PRO A 6 -4.34 -35.55 16.83
CA PRO A 6 -3.50 -34.84 15.88
C PRO A 6 -3.91 -33.37 15.93
N ILE A 7 -2.99 -32.51 16.36
CA ILE A 7 -3.16 -31.06 16.30
C ILE A 7 -3.48 -30.70 14.86
N ALA A 8 -4.61 -30.04 14.71
CA ALA A 8 -5.26 -29.68 13.48
C ALA A 8 -4.28 -29.17 12.42
N LEU A 9 -4.44 -29.75 11.23
CA LEU A 9 -4.08 -29.20 9.93
C LEU A 9 -4.71 -27.79 9.77
N ALA A 10 -4.08 -26.77 10.34
CA ALA A 10 -4.57 -25.39 10.28
C ALA A 10 -3.41 -24.38 10.14
N LEU A 11 -2.36 -24.71 9.37
CA LEU A 11 -1.23 -23.80 9.17
C LEU A 11 -0.73 -23.78 7.72
N LEU A 12 -1.60 -23.43 6.76
CA LEU A 12 -1.20 -23.15 5.38
C LEU A 12 -2.24 -22.31 4.60
N ALA A 13 -2.99 -21.44 5.28
CA ALA A 13 -3.62 -20.34 4.56
C ALA A 13 -2.55 -19.26 4.36
N PRO A 14 -2.14 -18.90 3.12
CA PRO A 14 -1.34 -17.71 2.92
C PRO A 14 -2.16 -16.55 3.49
N LEU A 15 -1.64 -15.89 4.53
CA LEU A 15 -2.21 -14.63 4.98
C LEU A 15 -2.27 -13.73 3.75
N PRO A 16 -3.41 -13.10 3.44
CA PRO A 16 -3.46 -12.11 2.38
C PRO A 16 -2.59 -10.93 2.84
N ILE A 17 -1.29 -10.99 2.52
CA ILE A 17 -0.33 -9.96 2.84
C ILE A 17 -0.63 -8.82 1.85
N PHE A 18 -1.52 -7.93 2.29
CA PHE A 18 -1.99 -6.69 1.65
C PHE A 18 -2.88 -6.87 0.41
N ALA A 19 -4.15 -7.19 0.62
CA ALA A 19 -5.17 -6.80 -0.36
C ALA A 19 -5.26 -5.27 -0.36
N GLN A 20 -4.96 -4.64 -1.50
CA GLN A 20 -5.02 -3.19 -1.65
C GLN A 20 -6.49 -2.75 -1.61
N GLU A 21 -6.87 -1.92 -0.63
CA GLU A 21 -8.24 -1.44 -0.48
C GLU A 21 -8.59 -0.49 -1.64
N THR A 22 -9.66 -0.80 -2.37
CA THR A 22 -10.15 -0.01 -3.50
C THR A 22 -11.57 0.46 -3.26
N TRP A 23 -11.88 1.65 -3.76
CA TRP A 23 -13.21 2.22 -3.74
C TRP A 23 -13.52 2.81 -5.12
N ARG A 24 -14.69 2.48 -5.66
CA ARG A 24 -15.17 3.07 -6.92
C ARG A 24 -16.23 4.11 -6.61
N GLU A 25 -15.95 5.35 -6.98
CA GLU A 25 -16.89 6.45 -6.74
C GLU A 25 -18.13 6.26 -7.62
N PRO A 26 -19.36 6.27 -7.06
CA PRO A 26 -20.55 5.86 -7.78
C PRO A 26 -21.01 6.79 -8.89
N LEU A 27 -20.70 8.10 -8.83
CA LEU A 27 -21.19 9.08 -9.81
C LEU A 27 -20.30 9.15 -11.06
N THR A 28 -19.00 9.14 -10.87
CA THR A 28 -17.95 9.32 -11.88
C THR A 28 -17.36 8.00 -12.33
N GLY A 29 -17.47 6.95 -11.51
CA GLY A 29 -16.83 5.67 -11.77
C GLY A 29 -15.31 5.67 -11.56
N ILE A 30 -14.74 6.74 -10.99
CA ILE A 30 -13.30 6.83 -10.71
C ILE A 30 -12.92 5.76 -9.69
N GLU A 31 -11.87 5.00 -10.00
CA GLU A 31 -11.27 4.04 -9.10
C GLU A 31 -10.25 4.74 -8.20
N PHE A 32 -10.49 4.71 -6.90
CA PHE A 32 -9.54 5.15 -5.89
C PHE A 32 -8.91 3.94 -5.22
N VAL A 33 -7.68 4.17 -4.78
CA VAL A 33 -6.85 3.18 -4.11
C VAL A 33 -6.36 3.78 -2.80
N ARG A 34 -6.46 3.02 -1.71
CA ARG A 34 -6.02 3.48 -0.39
C ARG A 34 -4.53 3.24 -0.23
N MET A 35 -3.77 4.32 -0.11
CA MET A 35 -2.36 4.27 0.26
C MET A 35 -2.23 4.13 1.79
N PRO A 36 -1.43 3.18 2.29
CA PRO A 36 -1.19 3.04 3.72
C PRO A 36 -0.44 4.27 4.26
N ALA A 37 -0.55 4.49 5.57
CA ALA A 37 0.31 5.45 6.23
C ALA A 37 1.76 4.95 6.20
N GLY A 38 2.72 5.86 6.10
CA GLY A 38 4.13 5.50 6.06
C GLY A 38 5.03 6.70 5.81
N CYS A 39 6.33 6.46 5.91
CA CYS A 39 7.36 7.43 5.57
C CYS A 39 8.15 6.94 4.36
N TYR A 40 8.56 7.85 3.49
CA TYR A 40 9.37 7.56 2.32
C TYR A 40 10.30 8.74 2.01
N VAL A 41 11.35 8.49 1.23
CA VAL A 41 12.26 9.55 0.77
C VAL A 41 11.66 10.20 -0.47
N MET A 42 11.32 11.49 -0.38
CA MET A 42 10.83 12.30 -1.48
C MET A 42 11.99 13.09 -2.11
N GLY A 43 12.03 13.13 -3.44
CA GLY A 43 13.07 13.79 -4.22
C GLY A 43 13.89 12.81 -5.06
N ASP A 44 14.86 13.33 -5.81
CA ASP A 44 15.68 12.52 -6.71
C ASP A 44 16.85 11.81 -5.98
N THR A 45 16.70 10.50 -5.78
CA THR A 45 17.75 9.64 -5.18
C THR A 45 18.74 9.07 -6.19
N PHE A 46 18.54 9.29 -7.49
CA PHE A 46 19.36 8.70 -8.56
C PHE A 46 20.26 9.72 -9.27
N GLY A 47 20.14 11.01 -8.95
CA GLY A 47 20.95 12.08 -9.53
C GLY A 47 20.60 12.37 -10.99
N LYS A 48 19.34 12.15 -11.38
CA LYS A 48 18.83 12.35 -12.75
C LYS A 48 17.72 13.40 -12.84
N GLY A 49 17.29 13.94 -11.71
CA GLY A 49 16.24 14.95 -11.60
C GLY A 49 16.79 16.37 -11.73
N GLU A 50 15.85 17.31 -11.79
CA GLU A 50 16.15 18.73 -11.86
C GLU A 50 16.63 19.28 -10.50
N ALA A 51 17.19 20.50 -10.51
CA ALA A 51 17.72 21.13 -9.28
C ALA A 51 16.66 21.33 -8.18
N ASN A 52 15.37 21.42 -8.55
CA ASN A 52 14.25 21.55 -7.61
C ASN A 52 13.77 20.21 -7.02
N GLU A 53 14.33 19.08 -7.44
CA GLU A 53 14.02 17.75 -6.88
C GLU A 53 14.96 17.36 -5.72
N GLN A 54 15.87 18.27 -5.34
CA GLN A 54 16.89 18.07 -4.32
C GLN A 54 16.68 19.00 -3.09
N PRO A 55 17.17 18.60 -1.90
CA PRO A 55 17.72 17.29 -1.57
C PRO A 55 16.62 16.27 -1.27
N PRO A 56 16.88 14.96 -1.49
CA PRO A 56 16.01 13.92 -0.98
C PRO A 56 15.81 14.04 0.53
N HIS A 57 14.57 13.98 0.99
CA HIS A 57 14.22 14.10 2.41
C HIS A 57 13.06 13.19 2.78
N GLU A 58 13.00 12.77 4.05
CA GLU A 58 11.93 11.90 4.54
C GLU A 58 10.62 12.68 4.69
N VAL A 59 9.54 12.11 4.16
CA VAL A 59 8.17 12.61 4.28
C VAL A 59 7.29 11.50 4.83
N CYS A 60 6.53 11.80 5.87
CA CYS A 60 5.58 10.88 6.48
C CYS A 60 4.15 11.32 6.19
N LEU A 61 3.35 10.44 5.60
CA LEU A 61 1.94 10.67 5.30
C LEU A 61 1.06 9.72 6.10
N LYS A 62 -0.10 10.23 6.55
CA LYS A 62 -1.21 9.40 7.02
C LYS A 62 -1.82 8.67 5.83
N SER A 63 -2.57 7.60 6.05
CA SER A 63 -3.27 6.90 4.98
C SER A 63 -4.26 7.80 4.24
N TYR A 64 -4.31 7.72 2.92
CA TYR A 64 -5.16 8.54 2.05
C TYR A 64 -5.65 7.76 0.83
N TRP A 65 -6.63 8.31 0.12
CA TRP A 65 -7.12 7.78 -1.16
C TRP A 65 -6.50 8.57 -2.31
N ILE A 66 -6.09 7.88 -3.37
CA ILE A 66 -5.63 8.49 -4.61
C ILE A 66 -6.29 7.81 -5.81
N GLY A 67 -6.62 8.57 -6.85
CA GLY A 67 -7.12 8.02 -8.10
C GLY A 67 -6.10 7.04 -8.69
N ARG A 68 -6.57 5.87 -9.12
CA ARG A 68 -5.72 4.89 -9.80
C ARG A 68 -5.15 5.43 -11.12
N TYR A 69 -5.92 6.30 -11.76
CA TYR A 69 -5.60 6.93 -13.03
C TYR A 69 -5.83 8.44 -12.93
N GLU A 70 -5.20 9.17 -13.85
CA GLU A 70 -5.51 10.58 -14.07
C GLU A 70 -6.96 10.74 -14.52
N VAL A 71 -7.51 11.93 -14.28
CA VAL A 71 -8.86 12.28 -14.74
C VAL A 71 -8.82 12.51 -16.26
N THR A 72 -9.81 11.95 -16.97
CA THR A 72 -9.99 12.10 -18.43
C THR A 72 -10.96 13.22 -18.77
#